data_AF-A0A1I1ZAK6-F1
#
_entry.id   AF-A0A1I1ZAK6-F1
#
_cell.length_a   1.000
_cell.length_b   1.000
_cell.length_c   1.000
_cell.angle_alpha   90.00
_cell.angle_beta   90.00
_cell.angle_gamma   90.00
#
_symmetry.space_group_name_H-M   'P 1'
#
loop_
_entity.id
_entity.type
_entity.pdbx_description
1 polymer ?
#
loop_
_entity_poly.entity_id
_entity_poly.type
_entity_poly.pdbx_seq_one_letter_code
_entity_poly.pdbx_strand_id
1 'polypeptide(L)'
;MSPRPHRGSRTAAAAAALTLSATLLAGCASVSPDGLRSEVQALAQGRTAGVDAPALPAADAAAQAEAQAAIQRWLAEPLTADTAVRIALLNHPGLQARLAQLGVQDADRVRALTLPNPRLGIGRLVNGHEREIERSLSFGLIDLVTLPWRARWQAQALQQATLSAAEEVARRATEARRAWITAVAAQQVLAAHERMHEAAEVGAELARRMARVGHWSRLQEAREQAALAGSGARLAQARLAAATAHEELARALGLWGASAQFTLAGRLPELPAQPLAADGIEARALRERLDVQAARLALERTADQQGTSGIASVFGDIGLRYQRNTTTSRDAAAQSDMQRDVQRGWELALPLPLFDWGGAASARARALTQQSAAELQHTALGARSEVRTRWLAYRTAWELARQQADAVVPLQRAIQEETLLRYNGMLASVWDLLAEARASTAAVAQATQAQRDFWLADADLQFAITAGSPGPGAIASAGTLAAALSAPSTSSSSAGH
;
A
#
# COMPACT_ATOMS: atom_id res chain seq x y z
N MET A 1 -45.42 19.63 65.62
CA MET A 1 -44.38 20.24 64.75
C MET A 1 -43.10 19.41 64.83
N SER A 2 -42.86 18.55 63.83
CA SER A 2 -41.53 18.00 63.47
C SER A 2 -41.67 17.19 62.17
N PRO A 3 -41.02 17.55 61.05
CA PRO A 3 -41.06 16.74 59.84
C PRO A 3 -39.93 15.70 59.83
N ARG A 4 -40.23 14.51 59.33
CA ARG A 4 -39.24 13.43 59.06
C ARG A 4 -38.48 13.72 57.75
N PRO A 5 -37.17 13.45 57.65
CA PRO A 5 -36.43 13.67 56.41
C PRO A 5 -36.59 12.48 55.43
N HIS A 6 -36.86 12.81 54.17
CA HIS A 6 -36.91 11.88 53.04
C HIS A 6 -35.53 11.28 52.73
N ARG A 7 -35.41 9.94 52.82
CA ARG A 7 -34.22 9.16 52.46
C ARG A 7 -34.18 8.69 50.99
N GLY A 8 -34.97 9.30 50.09
CA GLY A 8 -35.21 8.78 48.73
C GLY A 8 -34.31 9.31 47.61
N SER A 9 -33.59 10.43 47.78
CA SER A 9 -32.95 11.12 46.64
C SER A 9 -31.48 10.75 46.37
N ARG A 10 -30.80 10.08 47.31
CA ARG A 10 -29.36 9.76 47.18
C ARG A 10 -29.08 8.50 46.35
N THR A 11 -30.01 7.55 46.28
CA THR A 11 -29.83 6.28 45.55
C THR A 11 -30.06 6.43 44.04
N ALA A 12 -30.99 7.30 43.64
CA ALA A 12 -31.26 7.57 42.22
C ALA A 12 -30.12 8.35 41.54
N ALA A 13 -29.50 9.30 42.25
CA ALA A 13 -28.33 10.04 41.73
C ALA A 13 -27.08 9.15 41.62
N ALA A 14 -26.87 8.23 42.57
CA ALA A 14 -25.77 7.26 42.51
C ALA A 14 -25.97 6.23 41.38
N ALA A 15 -27.20 5.75 41.16
CA ALA A 15 -27.52 4.84 40.06
C ALA A 15 -27.36 5.50 38.69
N ALA A 16 -27.81 6.76 38.54
CA ALA A 16 -27.65 7.53 37.30
C ALA A 16 -26.17 7.83 37.00
N ALA A 17 -25.36 8.13 38.02
CA ALA A 17 -23.92 8.31 37.88
C ALA A 17 -23.20 7.01 37.49
N LEU A 18 -23.60 5.87 38.04
CA LEU A 18 -23.06 4.55 37.67
C LEU A 18 -23.41 4.14 36.24
N THR A 19 -24.64 4.42 35.77
CA THR A 19 -25.03 4.15 34.38
C THR A 19 -24.34 5.08 33.38
N LEU A 20 -24.17 6.36 33.70
CA LEU A 20 -23.46 7.31 32.82
C LEU A 20 -21.96 6.98 32.73
N SER A 21 -21.37 6.56 33.85
CA SER A 21 -19.98 6.09 33.91
C SER A 21 -19.82 4.80 33.09
N ALA A 22 -20.74 3.83 33.23
CA ALA A 22 -20.68 2.59 32.46
C ALA A 22 -20.79 2.83 30.94
N THR A 23 -21.59 3.79 30.48
CA THR A 23 -21.67 4.15 29.06
C THR A 23 -20.44 4.90 28.55
N LEU A 24 -19.79 5.72 29.38
CA LEU A 24 -18.53 6.41 29.03
C LEU A 24 -17.34 5.45 29.01
N LEU A 25 -17.30 4.44 29.89
CA LEU A 25 -16.26 3.41 29.89
C LEU A 25 -16.43 2.38 28.74
N ALA A 26 -17.67 2.13 28.29
CA ALA A 26 -17.92 1.21 27.18
C ALA A 26 -17.34 1.69 25.84
N GLY A 27 -17.27 3.02 25.62
CA GLY A 27 -16.70 3.60 24.39
C GLY A 27 -15.18 3.43 24.25
N CYS A 28 -14.44 3.20 25.34
CA CYS A 28 -12.98 3.01 25.29
C CYS A 28 -12.56 1.55 25.07
N ALA A 29 -13.48 0.59 25.20
CA ALA A 29 -13.19 -0.84 25.15
C ALA A 29 -13.97 -1.58 24.04
N SER A 30 -14.54 -0.87 23.07
CA SER A 30 -15.21 -1.49 21.91
C SER A 30 -14.28 -1.60 20.71
N VAL A 31 -14.42 -2.69 19.97
CA VAL A 31 -13.80 -2.89 18.65
C VAL A 31 -14.55 -2.04 17.63
N SER A 32 -13.82 -1.44 16.69
CA SER A 32 -14.40 -0.68 15.58
C SER A 32 -15.25 -1.62 14.70
N PRO A 33 -16.54 -1.33 14.46
CA PRO A 33 -17.40 -2.19 13.64
C PRO A 33 -16.87 -2.34 12.20
N ASP A 34 -16.29 -1.27 11.65
CA ASP A 34 -15.76 -1.25 10.29
C ASP A 34 -14.27 -1.63 10.23
N GLY A 35 -13.64 -1.98 11.36
CA GLY A 35 -12.20 -2.27 11.45
C GLY A 35 -11.31 -1.11 11.00
N LEU A 36 -11.71 0.14 11.32
CA LEU A 36 -11.00 1.39 11.01
C LEU A 36 -10.85 1.71 9.51
N ARG A 37 -11.61 1.05 8.63
CA ARG A 37 -11.57 1.29 7.19
C ARG A 37 -11.92 2.73 6.83
N SER A 38 -12.89 3.35 7.51
CA SER A 38 -13.28 4.75 7.28
C SER A 38 -12.15 5.73 7.61
N GLU A 39 -11.38 5.48 8.67
CA GLU A 39 -10.19 6.28 9.02
C GLU A 39 -9.08 6.12 7.98
N VAL A 40 -8.81 4.89 7.56
CA VAL A 40 -7.84 4.60 6.48
C VAL A 40 -8.27 5.29 5.18
N GLN A 41 -9.55 5.23 4.84
CA GLN A 41 -10.09 5.89 3.66
C GLN A 41 -9.90 7.41 3.74
N ALA A 42 -10.17 8.03 4.89
CA ALA A 42 -9.97 9.47 5.11
C ALA A 42 -8.49 9.87 4.98
N LEU A 43 -7.56 9.07 5.50
CA LEU A 43 -6.12 9.32 5.35
C LEU A 43 -5.63 9.11 3.90
N ALA A 44 -6.24 8.18 3.17
CA ALA A 44 -5.92 7.90 1.77
C ALA A 44 -6.55 8.90 0.79
N GLN A 45 -7.52 9.72 1.20
CA GLN A 45 -8.14 10.74 0.34
C GLN A 45 -7.09 11.68 -0.25
N GLY A 46 -7.17 11.89 -1.57
CA GLY A 46 -6.20 12.69 -2.34
C GLY A 46 -4.83 12.02 -2.54
N ARG A 47 -4.63 10.77 -2.10
CA ARG A 47 -3.37 10.01 -2.24
C ARG A 47 -3.50 8.76 -3.11
N THR A 48 -4.65 8.57 -3.72
CA THR A 48 -5.06 7.36 -4.45
C THR A 48 -5.01 7.56 -5.96
N ALA A 49 -3.89 8.11 -6.42
CA ALA A 49 -3.51 8.20 -7.82
C ALA A 49 -4.62 8.72 -8.75
N GLY A 50 -5.32 9.79 -8.34
CA GLY A 50 -6.37 10.46 -9.13
C GLY A 50 -7.82 10.13 -8.73
N VAL A 51 -8.04 9.18 -7.82
CA VAL A 51 -9.38 8.86 -7.29
C VAL A 51 -9.58 9.54 -5.93
N ASP A 52 -10.51 10.49 -5.82
CA ASP A 52 -10.66 11.29 -4.59
C ASP A 52 -11.31 10.56 -3.41
N ALA A 53 -12.16 9.56 -3.67
CA ALA A 53 -12.88 8.81 -2.64
C ALA A 53 -13.01 7.32 -3.00
N PRO A 54 -11.93 6.54 -2.93
CA PRO A 54 -12.01 5.12 -3.22
C PRO A 54 -12.70 4.39 -2.06
N ALA A 55 -13.70 3.58 -2.39
CA ALA A 55 -14.30 2.67 -1.43
C ALA A 55 -13.31 1.55 -1.09
N LEU A 56 -13.19 1.23 0.19
CA LEU A 56 -12.40 0.08 0.67
C LEU A 56 -13.33 -1.13 0.86
N PRO A 57 -12.81 -2.35 0.70
CA PRO A 57 -13.62 -3.56 0.81
C PRO A 57 -14.09 -3.74 2.26
N ALA A 58 -15.41 -3.75 2.44
CA ALA A 58 -16.01 -4.09 3.73
C ALA A 58 -15.90 -5.59 4.02
N ALA A 59 -15.95 -5.95 5.30
CA ALA A 59 -15.85 -7.35 5.74
C ALA A 59 -17.14 -8.15 5.50
N ASP A 60 -18.28 -7.46 5.33
CA ASP A 60 -19.58 -8.09 5.25
C ASP A 60 -19.80 -8.80 3.90
N ALA A 61 -20.39 -10.00 3.95
CA ALA A 61 -20.66 -10.80 2.75
C ALA A 61 -21.56 -10.07 1.73
N ALA A 62 -22.53 -9.28 2.21
CA ALA A 62 -23.38 -8.47 1.34
C ALA A 62 -22.59 -7.39 0.59
N ALA A 63 -21.72 -6.66 1.30
CA ALA A 63 -20.88 -5.63 0.70
C ALA A 63 -19.82 -6.22 -0.26
N GLN A 64 -19.33 -7.42 0.01
CA GLN A 64 -18.47 -8.15 -0.93
C GLN A 64 -19.20 -8.52 -2.22
N ALA A 65 -20.45 -8.97 -2.13
CA ALA A 65 -21.28 -9.26 -3.30
C ALA A 65 -21.57 -7.98 -4.12
N GLU A 66 -21.86 -6.86 -3.46
CA GLU A 66 -22.04 -5.56 -4.12
C GLU A 66 -20.75 -5.07 -4.81
N ALA A 67 -19.60 -5.23 -4.17
CA ALA A 67 -18.30 -4.91 -4.75
C ALA A 67 -18.02 -5.76 -5.99
N GLN A 68 -18.29 -7.07 -5.93
CA GLN A 68 -18.17 -7.96 -7.10
C GLN A 68 -19.09 -7.55 -8.25
N ALA A 69 -20.34 -7.18 -7.96
CA ALA A 69 -21.28 -6.69 -8.97
C ALA A 69 -20.80 -5.38 -9.62
N ALA A 70 -20.23 -4.46 -8.83
CA ALA A 70 -19.64 -3.21 -9.33
C ALA A 70 -18.43 -3.48 -10.24
N ILE A 71 -17.54 -4.41 -9.84
CA ILE A 71 -16.38 -4.81 -10.64
C ILE A 71 -16.83 -5.38 -11.99
N GLN A 72 -17.80 -6.29 -12.01
CA GLN A 72 -18.30 -6.86 -13.26
C GLN A 72 -18.87 -5.80 -14.20
N ARG A 73 -19.55 -4.79 -13.66
CA ARG A 73 -20.06 -3.66 -14.46
C ARG A 73 -18.92 -2.84 -15.08
N TRP A 74 -17.86 -2.55 -14.32
CA TRP A 74 -16.72 -1.81 -14.84
C TRP A 74 -15.87 -2.61 -15.83
N LEU A 75 -15.78 -3.93 -15.68
CA LEU A 75 -15.07 -4.80 -16.62
C LEU A 75 -15.81 -5.00 -17.95
N ALA A 76 -17.10 -4.66 -18.01
CA ALA A 76 -17.88 -4.66 -19.25
C ALA A 76 -17.55 -3.47 -20.17
N GLU A 77 -16.93 -2.43 -19.64
CA GLU A 77 -16.49 -1.24 -20.39
C GLU A 77 -14.96 -1.24 -20.59
N PRO A 78 -14.42 -0.49 -21.57
CA PRO A 78 -12.97 -0.34 -21.73
C PRO A 78 -12.34 0.24 -20.47
N LEU A 79 -11.41 -0.50 -19.88
CA LEU A 79 -10.81 -0.18 -18.59
C LEU A 79 -9.99 1.11 -18.68
N THR A 80 -10.39 2.10 -17.89
CA THR A 80 -9.67 3.38 -17.69
C THR A 80 -8.75 3.32 -16.46
N ALA A 81 -7.84 4.29 -16.34
CA ALA A 81 -6.93 4.40 -15.19
C ALA A 81 -7.69 4.43 -13.85
N ASP A 82 -8.74 5.26 -13.76
CA ASP A 82 -9.48 5.46 -12.51
C ASP A 82 -10.31 4.22 -12.15
N THR A 83 -10.91 3.56 -13.15
CA THR A 83 -11.60 2.28 -12.93
C THR A 83 -10.64 1.17 -12.53
N ALA A 84 -9.42 1.13 -13.09
CA ALA A 84 -8.38 0.18 -12.69
C ALA A 84 -8.00 0.36 -11.21
N VAL A 85 -7.79 1.60 -10.76
CA VAL A 85 -7.51 1.91 -9.35
C VAL A 85 -8.69 1.49 -8.46
N ARG A 86 -9.93 1.79 -8.84
CA ARG A 86 -11.13 1.40 -8.07
C ARG A 86 -11.26 -0.11 -7.93
N ILE A 87 -11.04 -0.87 -9.02
CA ILE A 87 -11.06 -2.34 -8.99
C ILE A 87 -9.96 -2.88 -8.07
N ALA A 88 -8.72 -2.38 -8.22
CA ALA A 88 -7.61 -2.83 -7.38
C ALA A 88 -7.89 -2.62 -5.89
N LEU A 89 -8.39 -1.44 -5.51
CA LEU A 89 -8.66 -1.15 -4.11
C LEU A 89 -9.79 -1.99 -3.52
N LEU A 90 -10.80 -2.37 -4.32
CA LEU A 90 -11.88 -3.25 -3.86
C LEU A 90 -11.51 -4.74 -3.84
N ASN A 91 -10.73 -5.19 -4.82
CA ASN A 91 -10.57 -6.62 -5.09
C ASN A 91 -9.23 -7.22 -4.67
N HIS A 92 -8.20 -6.40 -4.45
CA HIS A 92 -6.85 -6.93 -4.24
C HIS A 92 -6.72 -7.69 -2.90
N PRO A 93 -6.39 -9.00 -2.90
CA PRO A 93 -6.38 -9.81 -1.69
C PRO A 93 -5.28 -9.39 -0.70
N GLY A 94 -4.15 -8.88 -1.21
CA GLY A 94 -3.09 -8.35 -0.35
C GLY A 94 -3.54 -7.12 0.45
N LEU A 95 -4.44 -6.30 -0.09
CA LEU A 95 -4.98 -5.14 0.63
C LEU A 95 -6.00 -5.59 1.69
N GLN A 96 -6.86 -6.56 1.33
CA GLN A 96 -7.81 -7.15 2.28
C GLN A 96 -7.10 -7.78 3.48
N ALA A 97 -5.99 -8.49 3.27
CA ALA A 97 -5.17 -9.04 4.34
C ALA A 97 -4.59 -7.95 5.27
N ARG A 98 -4.15 -6.82 4.70
CA ARG A 98 -3.62 -5.68 5.49
C ARG A 98 -4.70 -4.97 6.29
N LEU A 99 -5.89 -4.78 5.73
CA LEU A 99 -7.04 -4.23 6.45
C LEU A 99 -7.54 -5.20 7.54
N ALA A 100 -7.51 -6.50 7.29
CA ALA A 100 -7.82 -7.50 8.31
C ALA A 100 -6.79 -7.49 9.45
N GLN A 101 -5.50 -7.34 9.14
CA GLN A 101 -4.43 -7.17 10.14
C GLN A 101 -4.66 -5.94 11.03
N LEU A 102 -5.13 -4.82 10.46
CA LEU A 102 -5.51 -3.63 11.23
C LEU A 102 -6.69 -3.91 12.18
N GLY A 103 -7.68 -4.68 11.74
CA GLY A 103 -8.78 -5.15 12.61
C GLY A 103 -8.30 -6.03 13.77
N VAL A 104 -7.31 -6.91 13.53
CA VAL A 104 -6.67 -7.70 14.60
C VAL A 104 -5.96 -6.79 15.60
N GLN A 105 -5.23 -5.77 15.13
CA GLN A 105 -4.55 -4.81 16.00
C GLN A 105 -5.53 -3.98 16.84
N ASP A 106 -6.70 -3.62 16.29
CA ASP A 106 -7.75 -2.97 17.05
C ASP A 106 -8.34 -3.89 18.13
N ALA A 107 -8.55 -5.17 17.81
CA ALA A 107 -8.97 -6.17 18.79
C ALA A 107 -7.93 -6.37 19.91
N ASP A 108 -6.63 -6.38 19.57
CA ASP A 108 -5.53 -6.46 20.54
C ASP A 108 -5.44 -5.20 21.41
N ARG A 109 -5.67 -4.02 20.83
CA ARG A 109 -5.84 -2.77 21.59
C ARG A 109 -6.96 -2.94 22.61
N VAL A 110 -8.16 -3.31 22.17
CA VAL A 110 -9.32 -3.48 23.06
C VAL A 110 -9.00 -4.48 24.16
N ARG A 111 -8.44 -5.64 23.82
CA ARG A 111 -8.00 -6.66 24.80
C ARG A 111 -7.00 -6.10 25.80
N ALA A 112 -6.05 -5.27 25.37
CA ALA A 112 -5.10 -4.62 26.25
C ALA A 112 -5.73 -3.54 27.16
N LEU A 113 -6.93 -3.05 26.84
CA LEU A 113 -7.69 -2.08 27.64
C LEU A 113 -8.78 -2.71 28.50
N THR A 114 -9.15 -3.96 28.22
CA THR A 114 -10.07 -4.70 29.10
C THR A 114 -9.46 -4.86 30.49
N LEU A 115 -10.28 -4.61 31.50
CA LEU A 115 -9.89 -4.79 32.89
C LEU A 115 -9.52 -6.27 33.13
N PRO A 116 -8.42 -6.59 33.83
CA PRO A 116 -8.04 -7.96 34.09
C PRO A 116 -9.14 -8.69 34.86
N ASN A 117 -9.46 -9.91 34.40
CA ASN A 117 -10.42 -10.76 35.08
C ASN A 117 -9.86 -11.18 36.46
N PRO A 118 -10.68 -11.14 37.52
CA PRO A 118 -10.27 -11.69 38.81
C PRO A 118 -10.05 -13.19 38.69
N ARG A 119 -9.06 -13.71 39.42
CA ARG A 119 -8.82 -15.16 39.47
C ARG A 119 -9.48 -15.74 40.72
N LEU A 120 -10.39 -16.69 40.52
CA LEU A 120 -11.01 -17.47 41.58
C LEU A 120 -10.26 -18.81 41.72
N GLY A 121 -9.55 -19.00 42.83
CA GLY A 121 -8.97 -20.28 43.22
C GLY A 121 -9.92 -21.04 44.12
N ILE A 122 -10.16 -22.32 43.81
CA ILE A 122 -10.88 -23.23 44.70
C ILE A 122 -9.98 -24.43 44.95
N GLY A 123 -9.47 -24.54 46.17
CA GLY A 123 -8.66 -25.65 46.63
C GLY A 123 -9.49 -26.59 47.50
N ARG A 124 -9.24 -27.89 47.38
CA ARG A 124 -9.74 -28.87 48.34
C ARG A 124 -8.57 -29.72 48.81
N LEU A 125 -8.21 -29.57 50.07
CA LEU A 125 -7.18 -30.36 50.71
C LEU A 125 -7.85 -31.33 51.67
N VAL A 126 -7.37 -32.57 51.71
CA VAL A 126 -7.91 -33.62 52.57
C VAL A 126 -6.74 -34.34 53.22
N ASN A 127 -6.74 -34.34 54.54
CA ASN A 127 -5.83 -35.11 55.38
C ASN A 127 -6.65 -36.15 56.19
N GLY A 128 -5.96 -37.10 56.84
CA GLY A 128 -6.62 -38.22 57.55
C GLY A 128 -7.64 -37.82 58.63
N HIS A 129 -7.56 -36.58 59.15
CA HIS A 129 -8.42 -36.06 60.22
C HIS A 129 -9.10 -34.72 59.87
N GLU A 130 -8.84 -34.15 58.68
CA GLU A 130 -9.27 -32.81 58.34
C GLU A 130 -9.60 -32.67 56.86
N ARG A 131 -10.67 -31.94 56.56
CA ARG A 131 -11.02 -31.50 55.22
C ARG A 131 -11.01 -29.98 55.17
N GLU A 132 -10.22 -29.44 54.26
CA GLU A 132 -10.06 -28.02 54.05
C GLU A 132 -10.59 -27.63 52.67
N ILE A 133 -11.37 -26.55 52.61
CA ILE A 133 -11.87 -25.99 51.35
C ILE A 133 -11.44 -24.52 51.30
N GLU A 134 -10.41 -24.28 50.50
CA GLU A 134 -9.87 -22.95 50.24
C GLU A 134 -10.62 -22.28 49.10
N ARG A 135 -11.00 -21.02 49.32
CA ARG A 135 -11.56 -20.16 48.26
C ARG A 135 -10.78 -18.87 48.26
N SER A 136 -10.10 -18.57 47.17
CA SER A 136 -9.30 -17.35 47.02
C SER A 136 -9.75 -16.53 45.83
N LEU A 137 -9.77 -15.21 45.98
CA LEU A 137 -10.08 -14.27 44.91
C LEU A 137 -8.93 -13.27 44.82
N SER A 138 -8.22 -13.23 43.69
CA SER A 138 -7.07 -12.33 43.51
C SER A 138 -7.25 -11.34 42.37
N PHE A 139 -6.76 -10.11 42.58
CA PHE A 139 -6.80 -8.99 41.65
C PHE A 139 -5.38 -8.41 41.46
N GLY A 140 -5.02 -8.07 40.22
CA GLY A 140 -3.81 -7.30 39.92
C GLY A 140 -4.10 -5.80 40.06
N LEU A 141 -3.44 -5.12 41.00
CA LEU A 141 -3.63 -3.68 41.26
C LEU A 141 -2.84 -2.83 40.25
N ILE A 142 -1.65 -3.30 39.85
CA ILE A 142 -0.79 -2.57 38.92
C ILE A 142 -1.44 -2.40 37.54
N ASP A 143 -2.18 -3.41 37.08
CA ASP A 143 -2.91 -3.37 35.81
C ASP A 143 -3.97 -2.27 35.79
N LEU A 144 -4.60 -1.99 36.93
CA LEU A 144 -5.60 -0.92 37.06
C LEU A 144 -4.94 0.47 37.04
N VAL A 145 -3.82 0.61 37.75
CA VAL A 145 -3.08 1.89 37.85
C VAL A 145 -2.40 2.25 36.54
N THR A 146 -1.91 1.26 35.79
CA THR A 146 -1.20 1.45 34.50
C THR A 146 -2.14 1.53 33.29
N LEU A 147 -3.44 1.29 33.48
CA LEU A 147 -4.47 1.33 32.44
C LEU A 147 -4.47 2.61 31.57
N PRO A 148 -4.39 3.85 32.11
CA PRO A 148 -4.38 5.06 31.27
C PRO A 148 -3.13 5.17 30.39
N TRP A 149 -1.98 4.67 30.85
CA TRP A 149 -0.76 4.65 30.03
C TRP A 149 -0.84 3.61 28.91
N ARG A 150 -1.36 2.41 29.22
CA ARG A 150 -1.66 1.38 28.22
C ARG A 150 -2.63 1.90 27.16
N ALA A 151 -3.70 2.60 27.57
CA ALA A 151 -4.65 3.25 26.66
C ALA A 151 -3.97 4.19 25.68
N ARG A 152 -3.11 5.08 26.18
CA ARG A 152 -2.37 6.03 25.34
C ARG A 152 -1.43 5.33 24.36
N TRP A 153 -0.63 4.37 24.80
CA TRP A 153 0.33 3.69 23.90
C TRP A 153 -0.35 2.83 22.85
N GLN A 154 -1.44 2.15 23.20
CA GLN A 154 -2.19 1.35 22.25
C GLN A 154 -2.94 2.23 21.24
N ALA A 155 -3.42 3.41 21.66
CA ALA A 155 -3.98 4.39 20.74
C ALA A 155 -2.92 4.92 19.75
N GLN A 156 -1.72 5.28 20.22
CA GLN A 156 -0.60 5.70 19.35
C GLN A 156 -0.15 4.57 18.40
N ALA A 157 -0.07 3.33 18.88
CA ALA A 157 0.27 2.18 18.05
C ALA A 157 -0.78 1.92 16.96
N LEU A 158 -2.07 2.06 17.30
CA LEU A 158 -3.16 1.93 16.34
C LEU A 158 -3.11 3.04 15.29
N GLN A 159 -2.85 4.29 15.70
CA GLN A 159 -2.66 5.41 14.77
C GLN A 159 -1.47 5.20 13.83
N GLN A 160 -0.37 4.63 14.31
CA GLN A 160 0.76 4.26 13.45
C GLN A 160 0.35 3.18 12.44
N ALA A 161 -0.43 2.20 12.88
CA ALA A 161 -0.95 1.15 12.03
C ALA A 161 -1.92 1.67 10.96
N THR A 162 -2.82 2.60 11.29
CA THR A 162 -3.74 3.22 10.33
C THR A 162 -3.00 4.02 9.27
N LEU A 163 -1.95 4.75 9.64
CA LEU A 163 -1.06 5.43 8.67
C LEU A 163 -0.38 4.42 7.73
N SER A 164 0.14 3.32 8.25
CA SER A 164 0.78 2.29 7.43
C SER A 164 -0.21 1.59 6.48
N ALA A 165 -1.46 1.39 6.92
CA ALA A 165 -2.53 0.86 6.08
C ALA A 165 -2.93 1.87 4.98
N ALA A 166 -2.99 3.17 5.30
CA ALA A 166 -3.26 4.21 4.30
C ALA A 166 -2.13 4.33 3.26
N GLU A 167 -0.88 4.16 3.67
CA GLU A 167 0.27 4.09 2.75
C GLU A 167 0.13 2.89 1.81
N GLU A 168 -0.28 1.72 2.32
CA GLU A 168 -0.52 0.54 1.50
C GLU A 168 -1.67 0.75 0.50
N VAL A 169 -2.75 1.42 0.90
CA VAL A 169 -3.83 1.80 -0.03
C VAL A 169 -3.30 2.68 -1.16
N ALA A 170 -2.52 3.72 -0.83
CA ALA A 170 -1.89 4.57 -1.84
C ALA A 170 -0.91 3.78 -2.73
N ARG A 171 -0.16 2.83 -2.16
CA ARG A 171 0.79 1.98 -2.90
C ARG A 171 0.05 1.13 -3.93
N ARG A 172 -1.04 0.48 -3.53
CA ARG A 172 -1.87 -0.35 -4.42
C ARG A 172 -2.56 0.47 -5.51
N ALA A 173 -3.02 1.67 -5.19
CA ALA A 173 -3.57 2.58 -6.19
C ALA A 173 -2.51 2.97 -7.24
N THR A 174 -1.30 3.34 -6.81
CA THR A 174 -0.20 3.69 -7.72
C THR A 174 0.26 2.50 -8.55
N GLU A 175 0.38 1.30 -7.96
CA GLU A 175 0.71 0.06 -8.67
C GLU A 175 -0.31 -0.25 -9.78
N ALA A 176 -1.61 -0.14 -9.48
CA ALA A 176 -2.68 -0.36 -10.46
C ALA A 176 -2.62 0.67 -11.61
N ARG A 177 -2.41 1.95 -11.29
CA ARG A 177 -2.28 3.02 -12.30
C ARG A 177 -1.06 2.78 -13.19
N ARG A 178 0.09 2.40 -12.62
CA ARG A 178 1.32 2.07 -13.37
C ARG A 178 1.12 0.88 -14.29
N ALA A 179 0.53 -0.20 -13.79
CA ALA A 179 0.26 -1.39 -14.59
C ALA A 179 -0.68 -1.07 -15.75
N TRP A 180 -1.69 -0.23 -15.53
CA TRP A 180 -2.60 0.24 -16.58
C TRP A 180 -1.87 1.06 -17.64
N ILE A 181 -1.04 2.03 -17.24
CA ILE A 181 -0.22 2.85 -18.16
C ILE A 181 0.66 1.94 -19.03
N THR A 182 1.35 0.97 -18.42
CA THR A 182 2.22 0.03 -19.13
C THR A 182 1.44 -0.84 -20.12
N ALA A 183 0.28 -1.38 -19.72
CA ALA A 183 -0.55 -2.22 -20.58
C ALA A 183 -1.11 -1.45 -21.79
N VAL A 184 -1.67 -0.26 -21.58
CA VAL A 184 -2.21 0.59 -22.65
C VAL A 184 -1.11 1.05 -23.61
N ALA A 185 0.09 1.36 -23.11
CA ALA A 185 1.23 1.70 -23.95
C ALA A 185 1.72 0.49 -24.77
N ALA A 186 1.83 -0.68 -24.15
CA ALA A 186 2.27 -1.90 -24.83
C ALA A 186 1.31 -2.32 -25.95
N GLN A 187 0.00 -2.17 -25.74
CA GLN A 187 -1.00 -2.42 -26.78
C GLN A 187 -0.89 -1.46 -27.97
N GLN A 188 -0.64 -0.17 -27.72
CA GLN A 188 -0.42 0.80 -28.80
C GLN A 188 0.87 0.54 -29.58
N VAL A 189 1.95 0.16 -28.88
CA VAL A 189 3.22 -0.21 -29.52
C VAL A 189 3.06 -1.48 -30.35
N LEU A 190 2.30 -2.48 -29.88
CA LEU A 190 1.95 -3.66 -30.67
C LEU A 190 1.23 -3.28 -31.97
N ALA A 191 0.19 -2.45 -31.90
CA ALA A 191 -0.54 -1.99 -33.09
C ALA A 191 0.33 -1.18 -34.07
N ALA A 192 1.38 -0.50 -33.60
CA ALA A 192 2.36 0.14 -34.48
C ALA A 192 3.28 -0.89 -35.16
N HIS A 193 3.74 -1.90 -34.42
CA HIS A 193 4.61 -2.96 -34.98
C HIS A 193 3.89 -3.92 -35.92
N GLU A 194 2.59 -4.17 -35.73
CA GLU A 194 1.77 -4.94 -36.68
C GLU A 194 1.72 -4.25 -38.04
N ARG A 195 1.41 -2.95 -38.07
CA ARG A 195 1.42 -2.14 -39.30
C ARG A 195 2.80 -2.09 -39.97
N MET A 196 3.86 -1.97 -39.17
CA MET A 196 5.24 -1.98 -39.67
C MET A 196 5.62 -3.35 -40.30
N HIS A 197 5.14 -4.46 -39.72
CA HIS A 197 5.38 -5.80 -40.24
C HIS A 197 4.62 -6.06 -41.54
N GLU A 198 3.34 -5.68 -41.60
CA GLU A 198 2.52 -5.76 -42.81
C GLU A 198 3.16 -4.98 -43.97
N ALA A 199 3.64 -3.75 -43.71
CA ALA A 199 4.36 -2.98 -44.71
C ALA A 199 5.67 -3.66 -45.18
N ALA A 200 6.38 -4.33 -44.27
CA ALA A 200 7.60 -5.06 -44.60
C ALA A 200 7.33 -6.35 -45.41
N GLU A 201 6.20 -7.04 -45.18
CA GLU A 201 5.78 -8.20 -45.97
C GLU A 201 5.49 -7.81 -47.42
N VAL A 202 4.74 -6.71 -47.61
CA VAL A 202 4.45 -6.15 -48.93
C VAL A 202 5.74 -5.74 -49.65
N GLY A 203 6.64 -5.04 -48.95
CA GLY A 203 7.95 -4.63 -49.50
C GLY A 203 8.81 -5.82 -49.92
N ALA A 204 8.91 -6.85 -49.07
CA ALA A 204 9.69 -8.04 -49.38
C ALA A 204 9.11 -8.86 -50.54
N GLU A 205 7.78 -8.95 -50.65
CA GLU A 205 7.13 -9.64 -51.77
C GLU A 205 7.32 -8.89 -53.10
N LEU A 206 7.18 -7.56 -53.09
CA LEU A 206 7.48 -6.73 -54.26
C LEU A 206 8.94 -6.91 -54.70
N ALA A 207 9.87 -6.94 -53.73
CA ALA A 207 11.31 -7.06 -53.99
C ALA A 207 11.64 -8.39 -54.67
N ARG A 208 11.06 -9.49 -54.15
CA ARG A 208 11.20 -10.83 -54.75
C ARG A 208 10.70 -10.87 -56.18
N ARG A 209 9.53 -10.26 -56.47
CA ARG A 209 8.97 -10.23 -57.83
C ARG A 209 9.84 -9.41 -58.79
N MET A 210 10.32 -8.25 -58.36
CA MET A 210 11.19 -7.39 -59.17
C MET A 210 12.55 -8.03 -59.45
N ALA A 211 13.11 -8.75 -58.48
CA ALA A 211 14.35 -9.52 -58.66
C ALA A 211 14.17 -10.67 -59.67
N ARG A 212 13.03 -11.37 -59.64
CA ARG A 212 12.71 -12.43 -60.63
C ARG A 212 12.61 -11.92 -62.07
N VAL A 213 12.12 -10.69 -62.25
CA VAL A 213 12.02 -10.05 -63.58
C VAL A 213 13.33 -9.35 -63.98
N GLY A 214 14.36 -9.38 -63.12
CA GLY A 214 15.70 -8.85 -63.41
C GLY A 214 15.85 -7.34 -63.22
N HIS A 215 14.81 -6.64 -62.75
CA HIS A 215 14.86 -5.20 -62.49
C HIS A 215 15.61 -4.84 -61.20
N TRP A 216 15.87 -5.81 -60.31
CA TRP A 216 16.48 -5.62 -59.00
C TRP A 216 17.67 -6.55 -58.76
N SER A 217 18.65 -6.04 -58.00
CA SER A 217 19.83 -6.82 -57.59
C SER A 217 19.51 -7.76 -56.42
N ARG A 218 20.25 -8.88 -56.32
CA ARG A 218 20.18 -9.78 -55.15
C ARG A 218 20.46 -9.07 -53.82
N LEU A 219 21.28 -8.01 -53.84
CA LEU A 219 21.56 -7.20 -52.66
C LEU A 219 20.31 -6.43 -52.19
N GLN A 220 19.58 -5.80 -53.11
CA GLN A 220 18.34 -5.09 -52.78
C GLN A 220 17.27 -6.04 -52.28
N GLU A 221 17.12 -7.20 -52.92
CA GLU A 221 16.23 -8.26 -52.44
C GLU A 221 16.60 -8.70 -51.01
N ALA A 222 17.89 -8.99 -50.75
CA ALA A 222 18.36 -9.41 -49.43
C ALA A 222 18.12 -8.33 -48.35
N ARG A 223 18.22 -7.04 -48.69
CA ARG A 223 17.94 -5.93 -47.77
C ARG A 223 16.47 -5.90 -47.34
N GLU A 224 15.53 -6.07 -48.27
CA GLU A 224 14.10 -6.11 -47.92
C GLU A 224 13.74 -7.38 -47.15
N GLN A 225 14.36 -8.52 -47.48
CA GLN A 225 14.21 -9.74 -46.68
C GLN A 225 14.74 -9.58 -45.25
N ALA A 226 15.89 -8.92 -45.07
CA ALA A 226 16.44 -8.61 -43.76
C ALA A 226 15.52 -7.65 -42.97
N ALA A 227 14.92 -6.67 -43.64
CA ALA A 227 13.95 -5.77 -43.01
C ALA A 227 12.68 -6.51 -42.57
N LEU A 228 12.16 -7.43 -43.38
CA LEU A 228 11.04 -8.30 -43.00
C LEU A 228 11.39 -9.13 -41.77
N ALA A 229 12.54 -9.81 -41.76
CA ALA A 229 12.99 -10.60 -40.62
C ALA A 229 13.13 -9.74 -39.34
N GLY A 230 13.70 -8.54 -39.46
CA GLY A 230 13.83 -7.59 -38.35
C GLY A 230 12.47 -7.09 -37.83
N SER A 231 11.51 -6.83 -38.71
CA SER A 231 10.15 -6.45 -38.31
C SER A 231 9.40 -7.59 -37.60
N GLY A 232 9.57 -8.83 -38.05
CA GLY A 232 8.99 -10.02 -37.42
C GLY A 232 9.50 -10.24 -35.99
N ALA A 233 10.80 -10.04 -35.77
CA ALA A 233 11.40 -10.11 -34.43
C ALA A 233 10.82 -9.02 -33.49
N ARG A 234 10.69 -7.78 -33.97
CA ARG A 234 10.10 -6.67 -33.18
C ARG A 234 8.62 -6.91 -32.87
N LEU A 235 7.86 -7.44 -33.83
CA LEU A 235 6.46 -7.81 -33.62
C LEU A 235 6.32 -8.92 -32.56
N ALA A 236 7.16 -9.95 -32.61
CA ALA A 236 7.17 -11.00 -31.59
C ALA A 236 7.46 -10.45 -30.18
N GLN A 237 8.43 -9.53 -30.07
CA GLN A 237 8.74 -8.83 -28.81
C GLN A 237 7.57 -7.98 -28.32
N ALA A 238 6.93 -7.22 -29.21
CA ALA A 238 5.78 -6.39 -28.87
C ALA A 238 4.56 -7.22 -28.40
N ARG A 239 4.32 -8.38 -29.03
CA ARG A 239 3.27 -9.32 -28.61
C ARG A 239 3.53 -9.88 -27.21
N LEU A 240 4.77 -10.28 -26.94
CA LEU A 240 5.16 -10.73 -25.60
C LEU A 240 4.96 -9.61 -24.58
N ALA A 241 5.46 -8.40 -24.85
CA ALA A 241 5.34 -7.26 -23.95
C ALA A 241 3.88 -6.89 -23.65
N ALA A 242 3.00 -6.92 -24.66
CA ALA A 242 1.57 -6.68 -24.47
C ALA A 242 0.92 -7.78 -23.61
N ALA A 243 1.22 -9.05 -23.87
CA ALA A 243 0.69 -10.17 -23.09
C ALA A 243 1.17 -10.12 -21.63
N THR A 244 2.45 -9.85 -21.39
CA THR A 244 3.00 -9.76 -20.02
C THR A 244 2.43 -8.57 -19.27
N ALA A 245 2.28 -7.40 -19.92
CA ALA A 245 1.71 -6.23 -19.29
C ALA A 245 0.22 -6.42 -18.95
N HIS A 246 -0.53 -7.17 -19.77
CA HIS A 246 -1.91 -7.54 -19.49
C HIS A 246 -2.02 -8.43 -18.25
N GLU A 247 -1.17 -9.45 -18.13
CA GLU A 247 -1.09 -10.33 -16.94
C GLU A 247 -0.64 -9.58 -15.68
N GLU A 248 0.33 -8.67 -15.80
CA GLU A 248 0.76 -7.82 -14.69
C GLU A 248 -0.37 -6.91 -14.19
N LEU A 249 -1.16 -6.35 -15.11
CA LEU A 249 -2.34 -5.57 -14.77
C LEU A 249 -3.41 -6.44 -14.11
N ALA A 250 -3.74 -7.60 -14.66
CA ALA A 250 -4.69 -8.52 -14.04
C ALA A 250 -4.29 -8.86 -12.60
N ARG A 251 -3.00 -9.11 -12.36
CA ARG A 251 -2.45 -9.33 -11.01
C ARG A 251 -2.58 -8.11 -10.11
N ALA A 252 -2.25 -6.92 -10.60
CA ALA A 252 -2.38 -5.66 -9.83
C ALA A 252 -3.84 -5.37 -9.44
N LEU A 253 -4.80 -5.78 -10.27
CA LEU A 253 -6.24 -5.69 -10.01
C LEU A 253 -6.79 -6.83 -9.13
N GLY A 254 -5.99 -7.87 -8.86
CA GLY A 254 -6.44 -9.09 -8.18
C GLY A 254 -7.41 -9.94 -9.01
N LEU A 255 -7.44 -9.77 -10.34
CA LEU A 255 -8.32 -10.48 -11.25
C LEU A 255 -7.70 -11.80 -11.71
N TRP A 256 -8.54 -12.78 -12.01
CA TRP A 256 -8.12 -14.10 -12.48
C TRP A 256 -9.21 -14.77 -13.35
N GLY A 257 -8.81 -15.78 -14.12
CA GLY A 257 -9.75 -16.56 -14.94
C GLY A 257 -10.51 -15.68 -15.95
N ALA A 258 -11.83 -15.86 -16.04
CA ALA A 258 -12.68 -15.11 -16.97
C ALA A 258 -12.66 -13.59 -16.71
N SER A 259 -12.51 -13.17 -15.45
CA SER A 259 -12.46 -11.73 -15.09
C SER A 259 -11.16 -11.03 -15.54
N ALA A 260 -10.13 -11.78 -15.92
CA ALA A 260 -8.88 -11.24 -16.47
C ALA A 260 -8.98 -10.95 -18.00
N GLN A 261 -10.09 -11.31 -18.65
CA GLN A 261 -10.32 -11.09 -20.09
C GLN A 261 -10.99 -9.73 -20.36
N PHE A 262 -10.44 -8.66 -19.79
CA PHE A 262 -10.97 -7.30 -19.95
C PHE A 262 -10.41 -6.59 -21.17
N THR A 263 -11.14 -5.59 -21.66
CA THR A 263 -10.69 -4.71 -22.73
C THR A 263 -10.07 -3.43 -22.17
N LEU A 264 -8.94 -2.99 -22.72
CA LEU A 264 -8.27 -1.76 -22.32
C LEU A 264 -8.80 -0.55 -23.11
N ALA A 265 -8.72 0.63 -22.51
CA ALA A 265 -8.92 1.88 -23.23
C ALA A 265 -7.85 2.07 -24.33
N GLY A 266 -8.25 2.63 -25.48
CA GLY A 266 -7.43 2.59 -26.70
C GLY A 266 -6.22 3.53 -26.76
N ARG A 267 -6.08 4.49 -25.84
CA ARG A 267 -4.96 5.44 -25.85
C ARG A 267 -4.60 5.99 -24.48
N LEU A 268 -3.36 6.44 -24.32
CA LEU A 268 -2.90 7.16 -23.13
C LEU A 268 -3.51 8.58 -23.09
N PRO A 269 -3.68 9.17 -21.89
CA PRO A 269 -4.15 10.54 -21.74
C PRO A 269 -3.13 11.55 -22.28
N GLU A 270 -3.64 12.70 -22.74
CA GLU A 270 -2.82 13.77 -23.33
C GLU A 270 -1.92 14.45 -22.29
N LEU A 271 -0.72 14.84 -22.71
CA LEU A 271 0.28 15.45 -21.85
C LEU A 271 -0.23 16.78 -21.26
N PRO A 272 0.07 17.08 -19.99
CA PRO A 272 -0.29 18.37 -19.41
C PRO A 272 0.52 19.49 -20.06
N ALA A 273 -0.14 20.63 -20.29
CA ALA A 273 0.46 21.79 -20.96
C ALA A 273 1.65 22.40 -20.19
N GLN A 274 1.61 22.30 -18.86
CA GLN A 274 2.65 22.78 -17.95
C GLN A 274 3.02 21.69 -16.94
N PRO A 275 4.31 21.51 -16.65
CA PRO A 275 4.78 20.55 -15.65
C PRO A 275 4.68 21.13 -14.24
N LEU A 276 4.68 20.26 -13.23
CA LEU A 276 4.72 20.66 -11.83
C LEU A 276 6.01 21.42 -11.47
N ALA A 277 5.87 22.55 -10.77
CA ALA A 277 7.00 23.34 -10.27
C ALA A 277 7.81 22.59 -9.20
N ALA A 278 9.12 22.89 -9.12
CA ALA A 278 10.01 22.33 -8.10
C ALA A 278 9.81 22.93 -6.70
N ASP A 279 9.23 24.13 -6.65
CA ASP A 279 9.24 24.94 -5.44
C ASP A 279 8.41 24.29 -4.33
N GLY A 280 9.05 24.08 -3.17
CA GLY A 280 8.39 23.56 -1.98
C GLY A 280 8.08 22.05 -1.99
N ILE A 281 8.50 21.28 -3.01
CA ILE A 281 8.20 19.84 -3.11
C ILE A 281 8.77 19.03 -1.94
N GLU A 282 9.99 19.36 -1.48
CA GLU A 282 10.61 18.70 -0.32
C GLU A 282 9.84 18.99 0.97
N ALA A 283 9.48 20.26 1.18
CA ALA A 283 8.74 20.69 2.37
C ALA A 283 7.31 20.15 2.40
N ARG A 284 6.70 19.98 1.22
CA ARG A 284 5.41 19.31 1.06
C ARG A 284 5.52 17.83 1.41
N ALA A 285 6.52 17.14 0.87
CA ALA A 285 6.74 15.72 1.15
C ALA A 285 7.00 15.42 2.64
N LEU A 286 7.82 16.24 3.32
CA LEU A 286 8.06 16.09 4.76
C LEU A 286 6.82 16.35 5.64
N ARG A 287 5.78 16.98 5.10
CA ARG A 287 4.49 17.18 5.79
C ARG A 287 3.47 16.11 5.41
N GLU A 288 3.33 15.81 4.14
CA GLU A 288 2.21 15.03 3.60
C GLU A 288 2.45 13.53 3.55
N ARG A 289 3.71 13.08 3.47
CA ARG A 289 4.05 11.64 3.40
C ARG A 289 3.64 10.91 4.66
N LEU A 290 2.97 9.78 4.45
CA LEU A 290 2.44 8.92 5.51
C LEU A 290 3.56 8.19 6.26
N ASP A 291 4.64 7.78 5.56
CA ASP A 291 5.79 7.12 6.18
C ASP A 291 6.55 8.04 7.17
N VAL A 292 6.77 9.31 6.80
CA VAL A 292 7.37 10.33 7.68
C VAL A 292 6.47 10.61 8.89
N GLN A 293 5.16 10.71 8.68
CA GLN A 293 4.19 10.89 9.78
C GLN A 293 4.21 9.69 10.73
N ALA A 294 4.24 8.46 10.20
CA ALA A 294 4.31 7.25 11.00
C ALA A 294 5.62 7.16 11.80
N ALA A 295 6.76 7.55 11.21
CA ALA A 295 8.04 7.59 11.90
C ALA A 295 8.09 8.66 13.00
N ARG A 296 7.45 9.83 12.80
CA ARG A 296 7.31 10.86 13.85
C ARG A 296 6.50 10.34 15.02
N LEU A 297 5.34 9.74 14.75
CA LEU A 297 4.48 9.16 15.77
C LEU A 297 5.19 8.03 16.55
N ALA A 298 6.01 7.23 15.87
CA ALA A 298 6.81 6.18 16.50
C ALA A 298 7.83 6.76 17.50
N LEU A 299 8.50 7.86 17.16
CA LEU A 299 9.41 8.57 18.06
C LEU A 299 8.68 9.20 19.26
N GLU A 300 7.53 9.83 19.01
CA GLU A 300 6.72 10.42 20.08
C GLU A 300 6.27 9.33 21.08
N ARG A 301 5.85 8.17 20.57
CA ARG A 301 5.47 7.01 21.38
C ARG A 301 6.63 6.48 22.23
N THR A 302 7.84 6.32 21.67
CA THR A 302 9.00 5.82 22.43
C THR A 302 9.49 6.84 23.46
N ALA A 303 9.44 8.13 23.14
CA ALA A 303 9.76 9.22 24.06
C ALA A 303 8.77 9.27 25.25
N ASP A 304 7.47 9.14 24.99
CA ASP A 304 6.43 9.04 26.02
C ASP A 304 6.66 7.82 26.94
N GLN A 305 6.97 6.67 26.35
CA GLN A 305 7.23 5.43 27.09
C GLN A 305 8.45 5.54 28.00
N GLN A 306 9.53 6.18 27.54
CA GLN A 306 10.75 6.37 28.32
C GLN A 306 10.50 7.13 29.64
N GLY A 307 9.58 8.09 29.67
CA GLY A 307 9.22 8.82 30.89
C GLY A 307 8.53 7.96 31.96
N THR A 308 7.85 6.89 31.54
CA THR A 308 7.04 6.02 32.41
C THR A 308 7.70 4.68 32.75
N SER A 309 8.69 4.24 31.95
CA SER A 309 9.27 2.89 32.05
C SER A 309 10.00 2.63 33.37
N GLY A 310 10.47 3.69 34.05
CA GLY A 310 11.11 3.59 35.35
C GLY A 310 10.15 3.33 36.52
N ILE A 311 8.87 3.72 36.38
CA ILE A 311 7.88 3.51 37.45
C ILE A 311 7.35 2.08 37.38
N ALA A 312 7.02 1.58 36.18
CA ALA A 312 6.47 0.24 36.01
C ALA A 312 7.48 -0.88 36.32
N SER A 313 8.78 -0.66 36.08
CA SER A 313 9.82 -1.68 36.31
C SER A 313 10.12 -1.94 37.79
N VAL A 314 9.90 -0.95 38.66
CA VAL A 314 10.23 -1.06 40.10
C VAL A 314 9.13 -1.77 40.89
N PHE A 315 7.86 -1.66 40.47
CA PHE A 315 6.73 -2.11 41.28
C PHE A 315 6.17 -3.50 40.93
N GLY A 316 6.60 -4.12 39.82
CA GLY A 316 6.18 -5.48 39.41
C GLY A 316 4.66 -5.75 39.50
N ASP A 317 4.28 -7.02 39.64
CA ASP A 317 2.88 -7.44 39.83
C ASP A 317 2.43 -7.31 41.29
N ILE A 318 1.89 -6.13 41.67
CA ILE A 318 1.22 -5.95 42.96
C ILE A 318 -0.15 -6.63 42.91
N GLY A 319 -0.34 -7.64 43.76
CA GLY A 319 -1.57 -8.42 43.83
C GLY A 319 -2.26 -8.32 45.20
N LEU A 320 -3.58 -8.16 45.20
CA LEU A 320 -4.41 -8.32 46.41
C LEU A 320 -5.21 -9.61 46.29
N ARG A 321 -5.07 -10.50 47.27
CA ARG A 321 -5.83 -11.74 47.36
C ARG A 321 -6.68 -11.75 48.61
N TYR A 322 -7.97 -11.98 48.45
CA TYR A 322 -8.89 -12.30 49.54
C TYR A 322 -9.03 -13.82 49.65
N GLN A 323 -8.94 -14.36 50.86
CA GLN A 323 -9.05 -15.80 51.10
C GLN A 323 -10.14 -16.10 52.13
N ARG A 324 -10.94 -17.12 51.87
CA ARG A 324 -11.91 -17.71 52.80
C ARG A 324 -11.72 -19.21 52.83
N ASN A 325 -11.25 -19.69 53.96
CA ASN A 325 -11.03 -21.11 54.19
C ASN A 325 -12.11 -21.68 55.11
N THR A 326 -12.51 -22.92 54.83
CA THR A 326 -13.44 -23.66 55.68
C THR A 326 -12.83 -25.02 56.00
N THR A 327 -12.40 -25.17 57.25
CA THR A 327 -11.86 -26.40 57.81
C THR A 327 -12.98 -27.19 58.47
N THR A 328 -13.00 -28.50 58.22
CA THR A 328 -13.87 -29.45 58.90
C THR A 328 -12.99 -30.56 59.46
N SER A 329 -12.74 -30.56 60.77
CA SER A 329 -12.00 -31.61 61.44
C SER A 329 -12.94 -32.71 61.95
N ARG A 330 -12.42 -33.92 62.09
CA ARG A 330 -13.08 -35.01 62.81
C ARG A 330 -12.22 -35.36 64.02
N ASP A 331 -12.70 -34.99 65.20
CA ASP A 331 -11.99 -35.30 66.45
C ASP A 331 -12.04 -36.81 66.73
N ALA A 332 -10.87 -37.44 66.83
CA ALA A 332 -10.77 -38.87 67.14
C ALA A 332 -11.21 -39.21 68.58
N ALA A 333 -11.33 -38.20 69.45
CA ALA A 333 -11.68 -38.35 70.87
C ALA A 333 -13.17 -38.13 71.19
N ALA A 334 -13.96 -37.56 70.26
CA ALA A 334 -15.38 -37.25 70.47
C ALA A 334 -16.22 -37.83 69.34
N GLN A 335 -16.88 -38.95 69.62
CA GLN A 335 -17.67 -39.71 68.67
C GLN A 335 -19.03 -39.01 68.41
N SER A 336 -19.07 -37.79 67.87
CA SER A 336 -20.23 -37.24 67.13
C SER A 336 -20.14 -35.80 66.63
N ASP A 337 -19.18 -34.94 67.01
CA ASP A 337 -19.24 -33.52 66.63
C ASP A 337 -18.25 -33.14 65.51
N MET A 338 -18.78 -32.68 64.38
CA MET A 338 -17.98 -32.14 63.27
C MET A 338 -17.75 -30.65 63.49
N GLN A 339 -16.58 -30.28 64.01
CA GLN A 339 -16.24 -28.87 64.22
C GLN A 339 -15.91 -28.20 62.87
N ARG A 340 -16.70 -27.19 62.50
CA ARG A 340 -16.46 -26.36 61.32
C ARG A 340 -15.84 -25.03 61.73
N ASP A 341 -14.60 -24.80 61.31
CA ASP A 341 -13.94 -23.50 61.47
C ASP A 341 -13.93 -22.73 60.14
N VAL A 342 -14.11 -21.41 60.21
CA VAL A 342 -14.15 -20.52 59.05
C VAL A 342 -13.12 -19.41 59.23
N GLN A 343 -12.03 -19.49 58.47
CA GLN A 343 -10.96 -18.51 58.50
C GLN A 343 -11.10 -17.56 57.30
N ARG A 344 -10.87 -16.26 57.54
CA ARG A 344 -10.95 -15.20 56.53
C ARG A 344 -9.69 -14.34 56.62
N GLY A 345 -9.08 -14.06 55.48
CA GLY A 345 -7.84 -13.29 55.42
C GLY A 345 -7.70 -12.50 54.13
N TRP A 346 -6.77 -11.55 54.15
CA TRP A 346 -6.30 -10.83 52.97
C TRP A 346 -4.78 -10.99 52.89
N GLU A 347 -4.27 -11.03 51.68
CA GLU A 347 -2.86 -11.19 51.37
C GLU A 347 -2.49 -10.14 50.33
N LEU A 348 -1.42 -9.39 50.62
CA LEU A 348 -0.85 -8.41 49.70
C LEU A 348 0.48 -8.97 49.18
N ALA A 349 0.53 -9.27 47.89
CA ALA A 349 1.75 -9.68 47.21
C ALA A 349 2.46 -8.43 46.68
N LEU A 350 3.61 -8.11 47.27
CA LEU A 350 4.49 -7.03 46.84
C LEU A 350 5.80 -7.64 46.30
N PRO A 351 6.10 -7.51 45.01
CA PRO A 351 7.41 -7.91 44.50
C PRO A 351 8.47 -6.93 45.02
N LEU A 352 9.54 -7.46 45.58
CA LEU A 352 10.69 -6.68 46.05
C LEU A 352 11.83 -6.79 45.02
N PRO A 353 12.17 -5.72 44.28
CA PRO A 353 13.24 -5.77 43.29
C PRO A 353 14.61 -5.81 44.00
N LEU A 354 15.19 -7.00 44.18
CA LEU A 354 16.53 -7.16 44.77
C LEU A 354 17.65 -7.13 43.72
N PHE A 355 17.38 -7.62 42.50
CA PHE A 355 18.39 -7.82 41.45
C PHE A 355 18.27 -6.84 40.27
N ASP A 356 17.05 -6.48 39.88
CA ASP A 356 16.81 -5.51 38.80
C ASP A 356 16.05 -4.30 39.34
N TRP A 357 16.77 -3.20 39.53
CA TRP A 357 16.22 -1.91 39.94
C TRP A 357 15.68 -1.10 38.75
N GLY A 358 15.43 -1.76 37.60
CA GLY A 358 14.97 -1.13 36.36
C GLY A 358 16.09 -0.60 35.47
N GLY A 359 17.35 -0.94 35.77
CA GLY A 359 18.52 -0.49 34.99
C GLY A 359 18.43 -0.97 33.54
N ALA A 360 18.13 -2.26 33.34
CA ALA A 360 17.97 -2.86 32.01
C ALA A 360 16.78 -2.26 31.25
N ALA A 361 15.63 -2.05 31.94
CA ALA A 361 14.45 -1.42 31.36
C ALA A 361 14.72 0.02 30.91
N SER A 362 15.46 0.80 31.72
CA SER A 362 15.84 2.17 31.37
C SER A 362 16.82 2.24 30.19
N ALA A 363 17.80 1.33 30.15
CA ALA A 363 18.75 1.24 29.04
C ALA A 363 18.03 0.86 27.73
N ARG A 364 17.10 -0.10 27.80
CA ARG A 364 16.24 -0.47 26.67
C ARG A 364 15.40 0.71 26.19
N ALA A 365 14.75 1.45 27.10
CA ALA A 365 13.93 2.59 26.73
C ALA A 365 14.76 3.68 26.02
N ARG A 366 15.94 4.01 26.55
CA ARG A 366 16.87 4.95 25.90
C ARG A 366 17.31 4.48 24.52
N ALA A 367 17.67 3.20 24.38
CA ALA A 367 18.08 2.61 23.10
C ALA A 367 16.94 2.63 22.07
N LEU A 368 15.70 2.33 22.49
CA LEU A 368 14.52 2.42 21.61
C LEU A 368 14.24 3.85 21.16
N THR A 369 14.38 4.84 22.04
CA THR A 369 14.25 6.25 21.66
C THR A 369 15.32 6.65 20.65
N GLN A 370 16.59 6.30 20.90
CA GLN A 370 17.70 6.55 19.96
C GLN A 370 17.46 5.87 18.61
N GLN A 371 17.00 4.62 18.62
CA GLN A 371 16.63 3.89 17.41
C GLN A 371 15.53 4.62 16.63
N SER A 372 14.42 4.96 17.26
CA SER A 372 13.31 5.65 16.59
C SER A 372 13.68 7.05 16.07
N ALA A 373 14.58 7.75 16.76
CA ALA A 373 15.10 9.03 16.29
C ALA A 373 15.98 8.86 15.04
N ALA A 374 16.83 7.84 15.01
CA ALA A 374 17.64 7.51 13.84
C ALA A 374 16.78 7.04 12.65
N GLU A 375 15.73 6.25 12.91
CA GLU A 375 14.76 5.83 11.88
C GLU A 375 14.04 7.03 11.27
N LEU A 376 13.53 7.97 12.09
CA LEU A 376 12.92 9.20 11.57
C LEU A 376 13.89 10.03 10.72
N GLN A 377 15.15 10.17 11.17
CA GLN A 377 16.18 10.87 10.39
C GLN A 377 16.44 10.17 9.06
N HIS A 378 16.55 8.83 9.06
CA HIS A 378 16.75 8.04 7.85
C HIS A 378 15.58 8.20 6.87
N THR A 379 14.34 8.06 7.34
CA THR A 379 13.13 8.24 6.52
C THR A 379 13.03 9.67 5.98
N ALA A 380 13.35 10.69 6.78
CA ALA A 380 13.33 12.08 6.33
C ALA A 380 14.40 12.39 5.26
N LEU A 381 15.61 11.85 5.42
CA LEU A 381 16.68 11.98 4.42
C LEU A 381 16.31 11.27 3.11
N GLY A 382 15.77 10.05 3.21
CA GLY A 382 15.26 9.29 2.07
C GLY A 382 14.12 10.02 1.36
N ALA A 383 13.16 10.56 2.11
CA ALA A 383 12.02 11.28 1.54
C ALA A 383 12.44 12.48 0.70
N ARG A 384 13.42 13.25 1.17
CA ARG A 384 13.94 14.42 0.43
C ARG A 384 14.69 14.01 -0.83
N SER A 385 15.58 13.02 -0.73
CA SER A 385 16.38 12.58 -1.89
C SER A 385 15.50 11.92 -2.96
N GLU A 386 14.51 11.14 -2.55
CA GLU A 386 13.54 10.51 -3.43
C GLU A 386 12.73 11.55 -4.20
N VAL A 387 12.11 12.50 -3.52
CA VAL A 387 11.28 13.52 -4.17
C VAL A 387 12.10 14.35 -5.15
N ARG A 388 13.33 14.74 -4.78
CA ARG A 388 14.24 15.46 -5.69
C ARG A 388 14.54 14.63 -6.94
N THR A 389 14.85 13.35 -6.78
CA THR A 389 15.20 12.45 -7.88
C THR A 389 13.98 12.16 -8.77
N ARG A 390 12.79 11.95 -8.17
CA ARG A 390 11.54 11.71 -8.90
C ARG A 390 11.08 12.95 -9.65
N TRP A 391 11.25 14.13 -9.08
CA TRP A 391 10.95 15.38 -9.78
C TRP A 391 11.84 15.58 -10.99
N LEU A 392 13.15 15.31 -10.88
CA LEU A 392 14.07 15.34 -12.02
C LEU A 392 13.65 14.34 -13.11
N ALA A 393 13.32 13.10 -12.73
CA ALA A 393 12.85 12.09 -13.68
C ALA A 393 11.54 12.51 -14.38
N TYR A 394 10.57 13.03 -13.62
CA TYR A 394 9.31 13.57 -14.12
C TYR A 394 9.54 14.72 -15.11
N ARG A 395 10.39 15.69 -14.75
CA ARG A 395 10.67 16.85 -15.58
C ARG A 395 11.32 16.46 -16.89
N THR A 396 12.34 15.60 -16.85
CA THR A 396 13.02 15.10 -18.05
C THR A 396 12.08 14.28 -18.93
N ALA A 397 11.26 13.41 -18.33
CA ALA A 397 10.29 12.61 -19.08
C ALA A 397 9.22 13.48 -19.75
N TRP A 398 8.78 14.56 -19.10
CA TRP A 398 7.85 15.53 -19.68
C TRP A 398 8.46 16.26 -20.88
N GLU A 399 9.71 16.74 -20.76
CA GLU A 399 10.42 17.41 -21.86
C GLU A 399 10.60 16.47 -23.06
N LEU A 400 11.01 15.23 -22.81
CA LEU A 400 11.18 14.22 -23.87
C LEU A 400 9.85 13.88 -24.54
N ALA A 401 8.80 13.62 -23.76
CA ALA A 401 7.48 13.30 -24.30
C ALA A 401 6.92 14.46 -25.13
N ARG A 402 7.10 15.70 -24.66
CA ARG A 402 6.68 16.90 -25.39
C ARG A 402 7.48 17.10 -26.68
N GLN A 403 8.79 16.90 -26.66
CA GLN A 403 9.62 16.96 -27.86
C GLN A 403 9.18 15.93 -28.91
N GLN A 404 8.85 14.70 -28.49
CA GLN A 404 8.36 13.66 -29.39
C GLN A 404 6.97 14.02 -29.98
N ALA A 405 6.06 14.51 -29.15
CA ALA A 405 4.69 14.85 -29.55
C ALA A 405 4.60 16.12 -30.41
N ASP A 406 5.31 17.19 -30.04
CA ASP A 406 5.18 18.52 -30.67
C ASP A 406 6.13 18.71 -31.86
N ALA A 407 7.28 18.02 -31.89
CA ALA A 407 8.27 18.17 -32.95
C ALA A 407 8.40 16.92 -33.84
N VAL A 408 8.70 15.75 -33.26
CA VAL A 408 9.06 14.56 -34.06
C VAL A 408 7.87 14.01 -34.84
N VAL A 409 6.72 13.79 -34.19
CA VAL A 409 5.54 13.21 -34.85
C VAL A 409 5.01 14.11 -35.98
N PRO A 410 4.85 15.43 -35.80
CA PRO A 410 4.41 16.32 -36.88
C PRO A 410 5.41 16.38 -38.05
N LEU A 411 6.73 16.39 -37.77
CA LEU A 411 7.74 16.37 -38.82
C LEU A 411 7.68 15.09 -39.64
N GLN A 412 7.52 13.93 -39.00
CA GLN A 412 7.37 12.65 -39.70
C GLN A 412 6.08 12.60 -40.54
N ARG A 413 4.98 13.21 -40.07
CA ARG A 413 3.76 13.36 -40.89
C ARG A 413 4.01 14.23 -42.11
N ALA A 414 4.69 15.36 -41.96
CA ALA A 414 5.02 16.24 -43.07
C ALA A 414 5.93 15.55 -44.10
N ILE A 415 6.94 14.77 -43.65
CA ILE A 415 7.80 13.98 -44.54
C ILE A 415 6.98 12.92 -45.28
N GLN A 416 6.07 12.24 -44.60
CA GLN A 416 5.18 11.26 -45.21
C GLN A 416 4.28 11.90 -46.29
N GLU A 417 3.64 13.03 -45.98
CA GLU A 417 2.78 13.77 -46.91
C GLU A 417 3.56 14.24 -48.14
N GLU A 418 4.75 14.81 -47.94
CA GLU A 418 5.62 15.26 -49.03
C GLU A 418 6.11 14.07 -49.89
N THR A 419 6.48 12.96 -49.25
CA THR A 419 6.92 11.74 -49.98
C THR A 419 5.78 11.18 -50.84
N LEU A 420 4.54 11.25 -50.34
CA LEU A 420 3.34 10.88 -51.10
C LEU A 420 3.13 11.78 -52.31
N LEU A 421 3.27 13.10 -52.15
CA LEU A 421 3.17 14.05 -53.26
C LEU A 421 4.25 13.79 -54.32
N ARG A 422 5.50 13.54 -53.89
CA ARG A 422 6.62 13.22 -54.80
C ARG A 422 6.42 11.88 -55.50
N TYR A 423 5.84 10.89 -54.84
CA TYR A 423 5.48 9.63 -55.48
C TYR A 423 4.42 9.83 -56.57
N ASN A 424 3.34 10.56 -56.27
CA ASN A 424 2.30 10.89 -57.25
C ASN A 424 2.84 11.69 -58.44
N GLY A 425 3.85 12.53 -58.21
CA GLY A 425 4.58 13.26 -59.25
C GLY A 425 5.65 12.44 -59.99
N MET A 426 5.78 11.14 -59.73
CA MET A 426 6.83 10.26 -60.29
C MET A 426 8.28 10.68 -59.94
N LEU A 427 8.45 11.45 -58.85
CA LEU A 427 9.74 11.94 -58.34
C LEU A 427 10.29 11.10 -57.18
N ALA A 428 9.46 10.26 -56.56
CA ALA A 428 9.87 9.30 -55.54
C ALA A 428 9.40 7.89 -55.93
N SER A 429 10.11 6.87 -55.44
CA SER A 429 9.78 5.48 -55.72
C SER A 429 8.81 4.91 -54.67
N VAL A 430 8.15 3.79 -54.99
CA VAL A 430 7.35 3.02 -54.01
C VAL A 430 8.19 2.61 -52.80
N TRP A 431 9.50 2.42 -52.99
CA TRP A 431 10.44 2.04 -51.93
C TRP A 431 10.66 3.16 -50.92
N ASP A 432 10.72 4.40 -51.39
CA ASP A 432 10.82 5.57 -50.52
C ASP A 432 9.56 5.72 -49.66
N LEU A 433 8.37 5.46 -50.24
CA LEU A 433 7.12 5.41 -49.47
C LEU A 433 7.11 4.30 -48.42
N LEU A 434 7.56 3.09 -48.76
CA LEU A 434 7.61 1.97 -47.82
C LEU A 434 8.67 2.19 -46.72
N ALA A 435 9.79 2.84 -47.05
CA ALA A 435 10.79 3.25 -46.07
C ALA A 435 10.22 4.31 -45.11
N GLU A 436 9.53 5.32 -45.64
CA GLU A 436 8.91 6.40 -44.85
C GLU A 436 7.75 5.90 -43.97
N ALA A 437 6.92 4.98 -44.48
CA ALA A 437 5.90 4.32 -43.67
C ALA A 437 6.49 3.55 -42.48
N ARG A 438 7.66 2.92 -42.65
CA ARG A 438 8.38 2.26 -41.54
C ARG A 438 8.99 3.26 -40.57
N ALA A 439 9.54 4.37 -41.07
CA ALA A 439 10.12 5.42 -40.23
C ALA A 439 9.04 6.10 -39.36
N SER A 440 7.91 6.47 -39.96
CA SER A 440 6.77 7.07 -39.27
C SER A 440 6.14 6.13 -38.23
N THR A 441 5.97 4.84 -38.52
CA THR A 441 5.48 3.86 -37.53
C THR A 441 6.43 3.68 -36.35
N ALA A 442 7.74 3.68 -36.60
CA ALA A 442 8.75 3.63 -35.54
C ALA A 442 8.74 4.92 -34.68
N ALA A 443 8.60 6.09 -35.30
CA ALA A 443 8.49 7.37 -34.59
C ALA A 443 7.25 7.42 -33.69
N VAL A 444 6.10 6.92 -34.17
CA VAL A 444 4.88 6.79 -33.36
C VAL A 444 5.11 5.87 -32.17
N ALA A 445 5.74 4.70 -32.36
CA ALA A 445 6.03 3.79 -31.25
C ALA A 445 6.95 4.44 -30.19
N GLN A 446 7.96 5.20 -30.61
CA GLN A 446 8.85 5.94 -29.71
C GLN A 446 8.12 7.06 -28.97
N ALA A 447 7.24 7.81 -29.64
CA ALA A 447 6.43 8.84 -29.00
C ALA A 447 5.49 8.24 -27.94
N THR A 448 4.86 7.09 -28.22
CA THR A 448 4.03 6.36 -27.24
C THR A 448 4.84 5.91 -26.04
N GLN A 449 6.07 5.43 -26.24
CA GLN A 449 6.97 5.05 -25.14
C GLN A 449 7.36 6.26 -24.28
N ALA A 450 7.70 7.40 -24.89
CA ALA A 450 8.02 8.62 -24.15
C ALA A 450 6.81 9.12 -23.34
N GLN A 451 5.60 9.06 -23.90
CA GLN A 451 4.37 9.41 -23.19
C GLN A 451 4.09 8.45 -22.01
N ARG A 452 4.31 7.14 -22.19
CA ARG A 452 4.23 6.16 -21.10
C ARG A 452 5.20 6.52 -19.98
N ASP A 453 6.46 6.77 -20.30
CA ASP A 453 7.51 7.04 -19.33
C ASP A 453 7.21 8.31 -18.51
N PHE A 454 6.63 9.33 -19.15
CA PHE A 454 6.10 10.51 -18.46
C PHE A 454 5.02 10.14 -17.45
N TRP A 455 3.99 9.38 -17.84
CA TRP A 455 2.90 9.03 -16.94
C TRP A 455 3.32 8.11 -15.79
N LEU A 456 4.31 7.25 -16.01
CA LEU A 456 4.93 6.47 -14.95
C LEU A 456 5.69 7.37 -13.96
N ALA A 457 6.45 8.34 -14.47
CA ALA A 457 7.18 9.29 -13.64
C ALA A 457 6.25 10.22 -12.85
N ASP A 458 5.11 10.61 -13.42
CA ASP A 458 4.04 11.35 -12.73
C ASP A 458 3.47 10.54 -11.57
N ALA A 459 3.06 9.29 -11.81
CA ALA A 459 2.53 8.41 -10.77
C ALA A 459 3.54 8.18 -9.63
N ASP A 460 4.82 7.97 -9.97
CA ASP A 460 5.89 7.81 -8.98
C ASP A 460 6.16 9.10 -8.19
N LEU A 461 6.11 10.28 -8.83
CA LEU A 461 6.29 11.57 -8.17
C LEU A 461 5.14 11.86 -7.20
N GLN A 462 3.89 11.67 -7.62
CA GLN A 462 2.73 11.88 -6.75
C GLN A 462 2.82 10.99 -5.52
N PHE A 463 3.11 9.70 -5.69
CA PHE A 463 3.28 8.77 -4.57
C PHE A 463 4.42 9.20 -3.62
N ALA A 464 5.56 9.64 -4.17
CA ALA A 464 6.71 10.10 -3.37
C ALA A 464 6.42 11.38 -2.57
N ILE A 465 5.51 12.24 -3.05
CA ILE A 465 5.09 13.47 -2.34
C ILE A 465 4.08 13.14 -1.24
N THR A 466 3.13 12.23 -1.48
CA THR A 466 1.95 12.10 -0.63
C THR A 466 1.94 10.88 0.29
N ALA A 467 2.62 9.79 -0.07
CA ALA A 467 2.47 8.51 0.63
C ALA A 467 3.81 7.99 1.18
N GLY A 468 4.78 7.69 0.32
CA GLY A 468 6.04 7.09 0.78
C GLY A 468 7.00 6.72 -0.35
N SER A 469 7.95 5.83 -0.06
CA SER A 469 8.93 5.35 -1.03
C SER A 469 8.34 4.27 -1.94
N PRO A 470 8.26 4.47 -3.27
CA PRO A 470 7.95 3.39 -4.18
C PRO A 470 9.16 2.45 -4.14
N GLY A 471 8.98 1.22 -3.67
CA GLY A 471 10.06 0.28 -3.40
C GLY A 471 11.06 0.10 -4.55
N PRO A 472 12.18 -0.60 -4.32
CA PRO A 472 13.39 -0.56 -5.17
C PRO A 472 13.19 -0.87 -6.67
N GLY A 473 12.08 -1.50 -7.07
CA GLY A 473 11.75 -1.75 -8.48
C GLY A 473 11.38 -0.52 -9.31
N ALA A 474 11.10 0.64 -8.70
CA ALA A 474 10.65 1.83 -9.43
C ALA A 474 11.77 2.67 -10.07
N ILE A 475 13.04 2.38 -9.83
CA ILE A 475 14.18 3.16 -10.37
C ILE A 475 14.66 2.56 -11.72
N ALA A 476 14.28 1.33 -12.03
CA ALA A 476 14.75 0.59 -13.21
C ALA A 476 14.26 1.16 -14.56
N SER A 477 13.18 1.94 -14.58
CA SER A 477 12.65 2.59 -15.80
C SER A 477 13.52 3.73 -16.31
N ALA A 478 14.36 4.35 -15.46
CA ALA A 478 15.32 5.37 -15.91
C ALA A 478 16.53 4.76 -16.62
N GLY A 479 16.93 3.53 -16.26
CA GLY A 479 18.05 2.82 -16.88
C GLY A 479 17.79 2.37 -18.32
N THR A 480 16.51 2.26 -18.71
CA THR A 480 16.12 1.87 -20.07
C THR A 480 16.32 3.01 -21.09
N LEU A 481 16.28 4.27 -20.65
CA LEU A 481 16.58 5.44 -21.49
C LEU A 481 18.05 5.46 -21.94
N ALA A 482 18.99 5.03 -21.09
CA ALA A 482 20.41 4.95 -21.46
C ALA A 482 20.70 3.82 -22.47
N ALA A 483 19.97 2.71 -22.39
CA ALA A 483 20.10 1.60 -23.34
C ALA A 483 19.49 1.95 -24.72
N ALA A 484 18.41 2.74 -24.76
CA ALA A 484 17.77 3.16 -26.02
C ALA A 484 18.62 4.15 -26.83
N LEU A 485 19.43 4.98 -26.17
CA LEU A 485 20.39 5.89 -26.82
C LEU A 485 21.66 5.19 -27.33
N SER A 486 21.86 3.91 -26.98
CA SER A 486 23.05 3.13 -27.36
C SER A 486 22.84 2.26 -28.60
N ALA A 487 21.68 2.34 -29.27
CA ALA A 487 21.50 1.70 -30.57
C ALA A 487 22.36 2.43 -31.62
N PRO A 488 23.25 1.74 -32.36
CA PRO A 488 24.13 2.40 -33.31
C PRO A 488 23.29 3.04 -34.41
N SER A 489 23.40 4.36 -34.53
CA SER A 489 23.07 5.08 -35.76
C SER A 489 23.85 4.43 -36.90
N THR A 490 23.16 3.73 -37.80
CA THR A 490 23.73 3.38 -39.10
C THR A 490 24.00 4.70 -39.83
N SER A 491 25.21 5.22 -39.69
CA SER A 491 25.70 6.35 -40.44
C SER A 491 25.79 5.96 -41.91
N SER A 492 24.84 6.45 -42.71
CA SER A 492 25.04 6.64 -44.13
C SER A 492 25.92 7.89 -44.33
N SER A 493 27.14 7.70 -44.80
CA SER A 493 27.88 8.68 -45.61
C SER A 493 28.89 7.87 -46.41
N SER A 494 28.71 7.62 -47.72
CA SER A 494 28.93 8.57 -48.81
C SER A 494 30.23 9.34 -48.64
N ALA A 495 31.31 8.82 -49.23
CA ALA A 495 32.38 9.63 -49.80
C ALA A 495 32.72 9.00 -51.15
N GLY A 496 32.37 9.70 -52.21
CA GLY A 496 32.88 9.40 -53.55
C GLY A 496 34.32 9.91 -53.68
N HIS A 497 35.13 9.12 -54.38
CA HIS A 497 35.93 9.55 -55.52
C HIS A 497 36.15 8.33 -56.42
#